data_AF-A0A943FDV5-F1
#
_entry.id   AF-A0A943FDV5-F1
#
_cell.length_a   1.000
_cell.length_b   1.000
_cell.length_c   1.000
_cell.angle_alpha   90.00
_cell.angle_beta   90.00
_cell.angle_gamma   90.00
#
_symmetry.space_group_name_H-M   'P 1'
#
loop_
_entity.id
_entity.type
_entity.pdbx_description
1 polymer ?
#
loop_
_entity_poly.entity_id
_entity_poly.type
_entity_poly.pdbx_seq_one_letter_code
_entity_poly.pdbx_strand_id
1 'polypeptide(L)'
;MRCLLCPDLLFDHVEELTAAYLKEKQVTLLLCDLDNTLALHETVRPTDAVRAWVKELTEAGIQVMIVSNNRSPARVEAYCGDLGIPYVGHAGKPKRGRLLEAMRQFDAVPETTALVGDQIFTDVLGARRCGFQSFCVEPVCGRDSLWHWTAYWLQNPFRITARRRRKREKAGKCRVQ
;
A
#
# COMPACT_ATOMS: atom_id res chain seq x y z
N MET A 1 -14.60 -14.72 -9.93
CA MET A 1 -14.00 -14.36 -8.63
C MET A 1 -12.58 -13.85 -8.86
N ARG A 2 -12.20 -12.72 -8.23
CA ARG A 2 -10.81 -12.22 -8.28
C ARG A 2 -9.94 -13.06 -7.33
N CYS A 3 -8.74 -13.44 -7.76
CA CYS A 3 -7.79 -14.18 -6.91
C CYS A 3 -7.34 -13.32 -5.73
N LEU A 4 -7.52 -13.80 -4.50
CA LEU A 4 -7.19 -13.08 -3.26
C LEU A 4 -5.69 -12.79 -3.08
N LEU A 5 -4.84 -13.59 -3.73
CA LEU A 5 -3.38 -13.46 -3.65
C LEU A 5 -2.80 -12.68 -4.84
N CYS A 6 -3.62 -12.34 -5.82
CA CYS A 6 -3.17 -11.53 -6.95
C CYS A 6 -3.50 -10.06 -6.66
N PRO A 7 -2.50 -9.17 -6.59
CA PRO A 7 -2.77 -7.74 -6.53
C PRO A 7 -3.51 -7.28 -7.78
N ASP A 8 -4.23 -6.17 -7.69
CA ASP A 8 -4.83 -5.55 -8.87
C ASP A 8 -3.71 -5.10 -9.81
N LEU A 9 -2.74 -4.39 -9.25
CA LEU A 9 -1.60 -3.83 -9.95
C LEU A 9 -0.33 -3.88 -9.08
N LEU A 10 0.81 -3.96 -9.77
CA LEU A 10 2.13 -3.87 -9.15
C LEU A 10 2.85 -2.62 -9.66
N PHE A 11 3.47 -1.88 -8.75
CA PHE A 11 4.23 -0.66 -9.00
C PHE A 11 5.68 -0.87 -8.55
N ASP A 12 6.61 -0.10 -9.11
CA ASP A 12 8.01 -0.18 -8.71
C ASP A 12 8.24 0.58 -7.39
N HIS A 13 7.48 1.65 -7.14
CA HIS A 13 7.54 2.46 -5.92
C HIS A 13 6.19 3.17 -5.66
N VAL A 14 6.00 3.67 -4.43
CA VAL A 14 4.72 4.25 -3.99
C VAL A 14 4.38 5.55 -4.71
N GLU A 15 5.38 6.32 -5.13
CA GLU A 15 5.21 7.62 -5.77
C GLU A 15 4.59 7.51 -7.17
N GLU A 16 4.55 6.31 -7.78
CA GLU A 16 3.75 6.06 -8.99
C GLU A 16 2.24 6.19 -8.74
N LEU A 17 1.79 6.08 -7.47
CA LEU A 17 0.42 6.31 -7.05
C LEU A 17 0.19 7.82 -6.87
N THR A 18 0.23 8.56 -7.97
CA THR A 18 -0.05 10.01 -7.97
C THR A 18 -1.51 10.28 -7.61
N ALA A 19 -1.81 11.51 -7.20
CA ALA A 19 -3.18 11.92 -6.89
C ALA A 19 -4.11 11.75 -8.11
N ALA A 20 -3.63 12.09 -9.30
CA ALA A 20 -4.37 11.91 -10.54
C ALA A 20 -4.70 10.44 -10.82
N TYR A 21 -3.72 9.55 -10.58
CA TYR A 21 -3.90 8.13 -10.77
C TYR A 21 -4.92 7.54 -9.80
N LEU A 22 -4.85 7.91 -8.52
CA LEU A 22 -5.78 7.43 -7.50
C LEU A 22 -7.21 7.94 -7.74
N LYS A 23 -7.37 9.19 -8.20
CA LYS A 23 -8.68 9.74 -8.62
C LYS A 23 -9.28 8.98 -9.80
N GLU A 24 -8.48 8.63 -10.80
CA GLU A 24 -8.93 7.78 -11.92
C GLU A 24 -9.43 6.42 -11.42
N LYS A 25 -8.81 5.88 -10.37
CA LYS A 25 -9.25 4.66 -9.69
C LYS A 25 -10.37 4.86 -8.68
N GLN A 26 -10.92 6.07 -8.56
CA GLN A 26 -11.99 6.41 -7.61
C GLN A 26 -11.59 6.13 -6.15
N VAL A 27 -10.30 6.26 -5.84
CA VAL A 27 -9.77 6.09 -4.49
C VAL A 27 -9.86 7.42 -3.74
N THR A 28 -10.54 7.40 -2.60
CA THR A 28 -10.65 8.54 -1.66
C THR A 28 -9.83 8.31 -0.40
N LEU A 29 -9.61 7.04 -0.02
CA LEU A 29 -8.78 6.63 1.10
C LEU A 29 -7.68 5.67 0.65
N LEU A 30 -6.43 6.03 0.91
CA LEU A 30 -5.27 5.17 0.73
C LEU A 30 -4.71 4.73 2.09
N LEU A 31 -4.85 3.45 2.39
CA LEU A 31 -4.15 2.80 3.48
C LEU A 31 -2.76 2.37 2.99
N CYS A 32 -1.71 2.67 3.74
CA CYS A 32 -0.33 2.38 3.37
C CYS A 32 0.32 1.47 4.40
N ASP A 33 0.95 0.37 3.98
CA ASP A 33 1.94 -0.29 4.82
C ASP A 33 3.18 0.60 5.00
N LEU A 34 3.93 0.37 6.09
CA LEU A 34 5.12 1.13 6.42
C LEU A 34 6.40 0.37 6.04
N ASP A 35 6.54 -0.86 6.53
CA ASP A 35 7.81 -1.59 6.55
C ASP A 35 8.09 -2.22 5.20
N ASN A 36 9.20 -1.86 4.58
CA ASN A 36 9.57 -2.23 3.22
C ASN A 36 8.58 -1.73 2.14
N THR A 37 7.63 -0.87 2.50
CA THR A 37 6.71 -0.19 1.57
C THR A 37 7.04 1.30 1.45
N LEU A 38 6.97 2.04 2.56
CA LEU A 38 7.30 3.48 2.61
C LEU A 38 8.72 3.73 3.13
N ALA A 39 9.22 2.81 3.95
CA ALA A 39 10.52 2.96 4.59
C ALA A 39 11.10 1.60 4.96
N LEU A 40 12.41 1.54 5.15
CA LEU A 40 13.02 0.36 5.76
C LEU A 40 12.59 0.23 7.22
N HIS A 41 12.63 -0.98 7.73
CA HIS A 41 12.29 -1.27 9.12
C HIS A 41 13.11 -0.45 10.13
N GLU A 42 14.35 -0.11 9.80
CA GLU A 42 15.25 0.68 10.65
C GLU A 42 15.07 2.19 10.48
N THR A 43 14.39 2.62 9.41
CA THR A 43 14.17 4.03 9.12
C THR A 43 13.09 4.59 10.05
N VAL A 44 13.44 5.63 10.81
CA VAL A 44 12.55 6.32 11.77
C VAL A 44 11.90 7.56 11.16
N ARG A 45 12.52 8.16 10.16
CA ARG A 45 12.11 9.45 9.56
C ARG A 45 11.77 9.24 8.08
N PRO A 46 10.67 9.81 7.55
CA PRO A 46 10.34 9.71 6.14
C PRO A 46 11.33 10.50 5.28
N THR A 47 11.53 10.06 4.04
CA THR A 47 12.31 10.81 3.05
C THR A 47 11.52 12.01 2.54
N ASP A 48 12.21 13.00 1.96
CA ASP A 48 11.54 14.16 1.37
C ASP A 48 10.61 13.77 0.20
N ALA A 49 10.96 12.71 -0.54
CA ALA A 49 10.10 12.14 -1.58
C ALA A 49 8.77 11.63 -1.00
N VAL A 50 8.80 10.87 0.09
CA VAL A 50 7.57 10.38 0.75
C VAL A 50 6.78 11.53 1.34
N ARG A 51 7.43 12.54 1.96
CA ARG A 51 6.74 13.74 2.46
C ARG A 51 6.02 14.48 1.34
N ALA A 52 6.70 14.72 0.22
CA ALA A 52 6.13 15.40 -0.93
C ALA A 52 4.96 14.61 -1.53
N TRP A 53 5.09 13.28 -1.64
CA TRP A 53 4.03 12.41 -2.13
C TRP A 53 2.79 12.42 -1.22
N VAL A 54 2.96 12.24 0.10
CA VAL A 54 1.83 12.32 1.05
C VAL A 54 1.16 13.70 0.98
N LYS A 55 1.96 14.77 0.90
CA LYS A 55 1.44 16.13 0.75
C LYS A 55 0.61 16.28 -0.52
N GLU A 56 1.12 15.84 -1.68
CA GLU A 56 0.38 15.85 -2.96
C GLU A 56 -0.99 15.16 -2.82
N LEU A 57 -1.02 13.97 -2.21
CA LEU A 57 -2.26 13.22 -2.03
C LEU A 57 -3.26 13.98 -1.14
N THR A 58 -2.79 14.49 0.00
CA THR A 58 -3.64 15.20 0.96
C THR A 58 -4.20 16.50 0.38
N GLU A 59 -3.38 17.28 -0.33
CA GLU A 59 -3.79 18.52 -1.02
C GLU A 59 -4.80 18.24 -2.15
N ALA A 60 -4.71 17.06 -2.77
CA ALA A 60 -5.67 16.62 -3.77
C ALA A 60 -6.98 16.07 -3.19
N GLY A 61 -7.13 16.02 -1.85
CA GLY A 61 -8.30 15.51 -1.15
C GLY A 61 -8.34 14.00 -0.97
N ILE A 62 -7.21 13.31 -1.16
CA ILE A 62 -7.07 11.87 -0.89
C ILE A 62 -6.58 11.71 0.55
N GLN A 63 -7.34 10.98 1.35
CA GLN A 63 -6.98 10.69 2.73
C GLN A 63 -5.94 9.58 2.76
N VAL A 64 -4.92 9.73 3.61
CA VAL A 64 -3.81 8.78 3.73
C VAL A 64 -3.69 8.36 5.19
N MET A 65 -3.55 7.05 5.42
CA MET A 65 -3.32 6.50 6.76
C MET A 65 -2.31 5.36 6.70
N ILE A 66 -1.38 5.32 7.66
CA ILE A 66 -0.46 4.20 7.80
C ILE A 66 -1.12 3.04 8.55
N VAL A 67 -1.02 1.82 8.02
CA VAL A 67 -1.47 0.58 8.66
C VAL A 67 -0.31 -0.40 8.77
N SER A 68 0.25 -0.55 9.96
CA SER A 68 1.48 -1.34 10.16
C SER A 68 1.22 -2.56 11.05
N ASN A 69 1.83 -3.69 10.68
CA ASN A 69 1.93 -4.87 11.56
C ASN A 69 3.07 -4.75 12.57
N ASN A 70 3.87 -3.69 12.51
CA ASN A 70 4.98 -3.47 13.43
C ASN A 70 4.48 -3.41 14.87
N ARG A 71 5.25 -4.04 15.76
CA ARG A 71 4.94 -4.14 17.19
C ARG A 71 5.55 -3.05 18.06
N SER A 72 6.26 -2.10 17.46
CA SER A 72 6.83 -0.94 18.13
C SER A 72 5.99 0.31 17.83
N PRO A 73 5.05 0.71 18.72
CA PRO A 73 4.22 1.89 18.52
C PRO A 73 5.07 3.16 18.38
N ALA A 74 6.13 3.30 19.19
CA ALA A 74 6.97 4.49 19.21
C ALA A 74 7.60 4.81 17.85
N ARG A 75 8.01 3.78 17.09
CA ARG A 75 8.56 3.99 15.74
C ARG A 75 7.49 4.46 14.77
N VAL A 76 6.35 3.77 14.75
CA VAL A 76 5.27 4.11 13.83
C VAL A 76 4.75 5.51 14.13
N GLU A 77 4.56 5.83 15.41
CA GLU A 77 4.14 7.15 15.89
C GLU A 77 5.12 8.25 15.48
N ALA A 78 6.43 8.06 15.69
CA ALA A 78 7.44 9.04 15.28
C ALA A 78 7.42 9.27 13.75
N TYR A 79 7.32 8.21 12.96
CA TYR A 79 7.28 8.30 11.51
C TYR A 79 6.01 9.01 11.01
N CYS A 80 4.86 8.70 11.61
CA CYS A 80 3.57 9.28 11.24
C CYS A 80 3.43 10.73 11.71
N GLY A 81 3.95 11.06 12.89
CA GLY A 81 3.99 12.42 13.41
C GLY A 81 4.75 13.37 12.48
N ASP A 82 5.83 12.90 11.87
CA ASP A 82 6.60 13.64 10.87
C ASP A 82 5.89 13.86 9.54
N LEU A 83 4.95 12.98 9.19
CA LEU A 83 4.12 13.11 7.99
C LEU A 83 2.83 13.88 8.27
N GLY A 84 2.45 14.05 9.54
CA GLY A 84 1.18 14.66 9.92
C GLY A 84 -0.05 13.82 9.55
N ILE A 85 0.11 12.48 9.46
CA ILE A 85 -0.98 11.57 9.09
C ILE A 85 -1.29 10.56 10.21
N PRO A 86 -2.53 10.06 10.31
CA PRO A 86 -2.90 9.09 11.33
C PRO A 86 -2.36 7.69 11.00
N TYR A 87 -2.38 6.81 12.00
CA TYR A 87 -1.91 5.44 11.85
C TYR A 87 -2.67 4.41 12.69
N VAL A 88 -2.61 3.15 12.26
CA VAL A 88 -2.96 1.98 13.05
C VAL A 88 -1.73 1.10 13.20
N GLY A 89 -1.14 1.12 14.39
CA GLY A 89 -0.13 0.14 14.80
C GLY A 89 -0.76 -1.22 15.10
N HIS A 90 0.05 -2.28 15.08
CA HIS A 90 -0.38 -3.66 15.32
C HIS A 90 -1.68 -4.03 14.56
N ALA A 91 -1.77 -3.64 13.29
CA ALA A 91 -2.98 -3.79 12.47
C ALA A 91 -3.45 -5.25 12.34
N GLY A 92 -2.55 -6.23 12.46
CA GLY A 92 -2.90 -7.65 12.43
C GLY A 92 -3.30 -8.13 11.03
N LYS A 93 -2.82 -7.47 9.97
CA LYS A 93 -2.99 -7.91 8.57
C LYS A 93 -2.49 -9.35 8.44
N PRO A 94 -3.23 -10.26 7.77
CA PRO A 94 -4.33 -10.01 6.83
C PRO A 94 -5.75 -10.02 7.44
N LYS A 95 -5.91 -9.91 8.77
CA LYS A 95 -7.24 -9.88 9.41
C LYS A 95 -8.00 -8.60 9.02
N ARG A 96 -9.33 -8.71 8.89
CA ARG A 96 -10.20 -7.63 8.41
C ARG A 96 -10.47 -6.53 9.45
N GLY A 97 -10.52 -6.89 10.74
CA GLY A 97 -11.06 -6.02 11.80
C GLY A 97 -10.47 -4.61 11.80
N ARG A 98 -9.15 -4.50 12.06
CA ARG A 98 -8.48 -3.20 12.15
C ARG A 98 -8.39 -2.46 10.82
N LEU A 99 -8.38 -3.17 9.68
CA LEU A 99 -8.43 -2.54 8.35
C LEU A 99 -9.79 -1.89 8.09
N LEU A 100 -10.88 -2.55 8.46
CA LEU A 100 -12.23 -1.99 8.36
C LEU A 100 -12.47 -0.87 9.39
N GLU A 101 -11.90 -0.98 10.58
CA GLU A 101 -11.92 0.11 11.57
C GLU A 101 -11.15 1.33 11.07
N ALA A 102 -9.96 1.16 10.50
CA ALA A 102 -9.19 2.22 9.87
C ALA A 102 -10.01 2.94 8.78
N MET A 103 -10.66 2.18 7.90
CA MET A 103 -11.54 2.73 6.86
C MET A 103 -12.70 3.57 7.44
N ARG A 104 -13.35 3.07 8.50
CA ARG A 104 -14.49 3.75 9.13
C ARG A 104 -14.12 5.07 9.82
N GLN A 105 -12.86 5.27 10.23
CA GLN A 105 -12.42 6.55 10.80
C GLN A 105 -12.50 7.71 9.80
N PHE A 106 -12.61 7.39 8.51
CA PHE A 106 -12.64 8.34 7.41
C PHE A 106 -13.99 8.36 6.68
N ASP A 107 -15.01 7.69 7.23
CA ASP A 107 -16.32 7.53 6.59
C ASP A 107 -16.24 6.97 5.15
N ALA A 108 -15.17 6.23 4.85
CA ALA A 108 -14.93 5.63 3.55
C ALA A 108 -15.64 4.28 3.41
N VAL A 109 -15.81 3.85 2.15
CA VAL A 109 -16.40 2.55 1.80
C VAL A 109 -15.35 1.67 1.10
N PRO A 110 -15.51 0.33 1.10
CA PRO A 110 -14.52 -0.56 0.51
C PRO A 110 -14.18 -0.25 -0.96
N GLU A 111 -15.16 0.21 -1.73
CA GLU A 111 -15.05 0.49 -3.15
C GLU A 111 -14.12 1.68 -3.45
N THR A 112 -14.08 2.67 -2.55
CA THR A 112 -13.24 3.87 -2.66
C THR A 112 -11.97 3.79 -1.81
N THR A 113 -11.71 2.62 -1.21
CA THR A 113 -10.55 2.38 -0.35
C THR A 113 -9.51 1.52 -1.08
N ALA A 114 -8.26 1.94 -1.03
CA ALA A 114 -7.12 1.15 -1.49
C ALA A 114 -6.17 0.84 -0.35
N LEU A 115 -5.50 -0.31 -0.42
CA LEU A 115 -4.35 -0.63 0.44
C LEU A 115 -3.13 -0.90 -0.45
N VAL A 116 -2.04 -0.19 -0.16
CA VAL A 116 -0.72 -0.38 -0.79
C VAL A 116 0.27 -1.01 0.19
N GLY A 117 0.99 -2.04 -0.26
CA GLY A 117 2.06 -2.71 0.52
C GLY A 117 2.94 -3.61 -0.34
N ASP A 118 4.06 -4.09 0.19
CA ASP A 118 5.00 -4.95 -0.53
C ASP A 118 4.64 -6.44 -0.45
N GLN A 119 3.90 -6.85 0.60
CA GLN A 119 3.63 -8.25 0.91
C GLN A 119 2.25 -8.73 0.44
N ILE A 120 2.22 -9.79 -0.38
CA ILE A 120 0.97 -10.36 -0.89
C ILE A 120 0.18 -11.08 0.20
N PHE A 121 0.84 -11.81 1.09
CA PHE A 121 0.15 -12.65 2.08
C PHE A 121 -0.46 -11.86 3.25
N THR A 122 -0.11 -10.57 3.38
CA THR A 122 -0.59 -9.67 4.43
C THR A 122 -1.39 -8.53 3.80
N ASP A 123 -0.76 -7.68 3.00
CA ASP A 123 -1.38 -6.45 2.48
C ASP A 123 -2.37 -6.76 1.38
N VAL A 124 -1.94 -7.45 0.31
CA VAL A 124 -2.84 -7.79 -0.80
C VAL A 124 -3.98 -8.68 -0.31
N LEU A 125 -3.67 -9.72 0.46
CA LEU A 125 -4.70 -10.60 1.02
C LEU A 125 -5.65 -9.82 1.96
N GLY A 126 -5.13 -8.93 2.80
CA GLY A 126 -5.93 -8.09 3.69
C GLY A 126 -6.87 -7.16 2.93
N ALA A 127 -6.35 -6.44 1.94
CA ALA A 127 -7.10 -5.58 1.03
C ALA A 127 -8.25 -6.33 0.38
N ARG A 128 -7.92 -7.46 -0.26
CA ARG A 128 -8.88 -8.31 -0.97
C ARG A 128 -9.97 -8.88 -0.07
N ARG A 129 -9.63 -9.25 1.17
CA ARG A 129 -10.62 -9.73 2.16
C ARG A 129 -11.55 -8.62 2.65
N CYS A 130 -11.13 -7.37 2.59
CA CYS A 130 -11.95 -6.23 2.98
C CYS A 130 -12.78 -5.65 1.81
N GLY A 131 -12.50 -6.08 0.57
CA GLY A 131 -13.13 -5.53 -0.63
C GLY A 131 -12.40 -4.31 -1.20
N PHE A 132 -11.23 -3.98 -0.66
CA PHE A 132 -10.42 -2.83 -1.07
C PHE A 132 -9.73 -3.10 -2.41
N GLN A 133 -9.35 -2.03 -3.08
CA GLN A 133 -8.37 -2.10 -4.15
C GLN A 133 -7.00 -2.49 -3.56
N SER A 134 -6.31 -3.41 -4.23
CA SER A 134 -5.04 -3.97 -3.76
C SER A 134 -3.90 -3.53 -4.67
N PHE A 135 -3.10 -2.59 -4.19
CA PHE A 135 -1.87 -2.16 -4.86
C PHE A 135 -0.68 -2.82 -4.18
N CYS A 136 0.24 -3.33 -4.99
CA CYS A 136 1.45 -3.92 -4.48
C CYS A 136 2.65 -3.14 -5.01
N VAL A 137 3.68 -2.96 -4.20
CA VAL A 137 4.94 -2.31 -4.61
C VAL A 137 6.10 -3.29 -4.55
N GLU A 138 7.19 -2.97 -5.25
CA GLU A 138 8.47 -3.59 -4.94
C GLU A 138 8.97 -3.13 -3.57
N PRO A 139 9.58 -4.02 -2.78
CA PRO A 139 10.06 -3.65 -1.47
C PRO A 139 11.23 -2.65 -1.55
N VAL A 140 11.23 -1.66 -0.65
CA VAL A 140 12.19 -0.53 -0.65
C VAL A 140 13.65 -0.99 -0.55
N CYS A 141 13.94 -2.02 0.26
CA CYS A 141 15.19 -2.75 0.11
C CYS A 141 14.97 -4.26 0.17
N GLY A 142 15.87 -4.95 -0.50
CA GLY A 142 15.74 -6.37 -0.74
C GLY A 142 16.07 -7.19 0.49
N ARG A 143 15.18 -8.12 0.80
CA ARG A 143 15.52 -9.46 1.33
C ARG A 143 16.35 -9.43 2.62
N ASP A 144 15.90 -8.67 3.62
CA ASP A 144 16.55 -8.52 4.92
C ASP A 144 16.75 -9.84 5.70
N SER A 145 16.05 -10.90 5.31
CA SER A 145 16.21 -12.24 5.90
C SER A 145 15.94 -13.34 4.87
N LEU A 146 16.48 -14.54 5.14
CA LEU A 146 16.20 -15.75 4.35
C LEU A 146 14.69 -16.04 4.29
N TRP A 147 13.94 -15.74 5.35
CA TRP A 147 12.49 -15.86 5.37
C TRP A 147 11.81 -14.86 4.43
N HIS A 148 12.23 -13.60 4.42
CA HIS A 148 11.70 -12.61 3.48
C HIS A 148 12.01 -13.01 2.03
N TRP A 149 13.19 -13.60 1.79
CA TRP A 149 13.57 -14.13 0.49
C TRP A 149 12.65 -15.25 0.02
N THR A 150 12.43 -16.28 0.86
CA THR A 150 11.58 -17.42 0.51
C THR A 150 10.13 -17.01 0.35
N ALA A 151 9.62 -16.16 1.25
CA ALA A 151 8.27 -15.63 1.16
C ALA A 151 8.07 -14.83 -0.13
N TYR A 152 9.02 -13.97 -0.52
CA TYR A 152 8.95 -13.22 -1.77
C TYR A 152 8.94 -14.15 -2.99
N TRP A 153 9.78 -15.19 -2.98
CA TRP A 153 9.84 -16.13 -4.10
C TRP A 153 8.53 -16.90 -4.29
N LEU A 154 7.89 -17.33 -3.20
CA LEU A 154 6.57 -17.95 -3.23
C LEU A 154 5.47 -17.01 -3.76
N GLN A 155 5.66 -15.70 -3.64
CA GLN A 155 4.73 -14.69 -4.15
C GLN A 155 4.91 -14.38 -5.64
N ASN A 156 6.07 -14.73 -6.24
CA ASN A 156 6.41 -14.38 -7.62
C ASN A 156 5.36 -14.74 -8.67
N PRO A 157 4.69 -15.91 -8.63
CA PRO A 157 3.65 -16.23 -9.61
C PRO A 157 2.55 -15.17 -9.66
N PHE A 158 2.13 -14.67 -8.49
CA PHE A 158 1.10 -13.65 -8.37
C PHE A 158 1.61 -12.26 -8.76
N ARG A 159 2.87 -11.92 -8.41
CA ARG A 159 3.52 -10.66 -8.82
C ARG A 159 3.65 -10.58 -10.35
N ILE A 160 4.03 -11.68 -11.01
CA ILE A 160 4.16 -11.73 -12.48
C ILE A 160 2.82 -11.43 -13.16
N THR A 161 1.72 -12.00 -12.66
CA THR A 161 0.38 -11.71 -13.19
C THR A 161 0.04 -10.24 -13.05
N ALA A 162 0.30 -9.62 -11.90
CA ALA A 162 0.05 -8.20 -11.66
C ALA A 162 0.93 -7.29 -12.53
N ARG A 163 2.23 -7.61 -12.69
CA ARG A 163 3.14 -6.89 -13.62
C ARG A 163 2.62 -6.90 -15.05
N ARG A 164 2.12 -8.04 -15.53
CA ARG A 164 1.54 -8.16 -16.89
C ARG A 164 0.30 -7.28 -17.05
N ARG A 165 -0.55 -7.18 -16.03
CA ARG A 165 -1.72 -6.27 -16.03
C ARG A 165 -1.28 -4.80 -16.10
N ARG A 166 -0.31 -4.41 -15.27
CA ARG A 166 0.24 -3.04 -15.28
C ARG A 166 0.85 -2.66 -16.63
N LYS A 167 1.62 -3.56 -17.25
CA LYS A 167 2.17 -3.32 -18.60
C LYS A 167 1.07 -3.10 -19.65
N ARG A 168 -0.01 -3.89 -19.59
CA ARG A 168 -1.17 -3.72 -20.49
C ARG A 168 -1.91 -2.41 -20.24
N GLU A 169 -2.06 -2.01 -18.98
CA GLU A 169 -2.67 -0.72 -18.62
C GLU A 169 -1.85 0.47 -19.13
N LYS A 170 -0.52 0.48 -18.91
CA LYS A 170 0.38 1.51 -19.45
C LYS A 170 0.33 1.55 -20.99
N ALA A 171 0.35 0.39 -21.65
CA ALA A 171 0.26 0.30 -23.11
C ALA A 171 -1.11 0.75 -23.67
N GLY A 172 -2.20 0.51 -22.93
CA GLY A 172 -3.54 0.97 -23.30
C GLY A 172 -3.66 2.49 -23.23
N LYS A 173 -3.10 3.12 -22.19
CA LYS A 173 -3.08 4.60 -22.07
C LYS A 173 -2.25 5.28 -23.16
N CYS A 174 -1.12 4.68 -23.54
CA CYS A 174 -0.25 5.19 -24.62
C CYS A 174 -0.90 5.11 -26.01
N ARG A 175 -1.92 4.27 -26.22
CA ARG A 175 -2.66 4.17 -27.49
C ARG A 175 -3.84 5.13 -27.64
N VAL A 176 -4.24 5.79 -26.55
CA VAL A 176 -5.42 6.68 -26.50
C VAL A 176 -5.00 8.15 -26.41
N GLN A 177 -3.69 8.42 -26.25
CA GLN A 177 -3.06 9.74 -26.39
C GLN A 177 -2.49 9.90 -27.80
#